data_AF-A0A5N6P591-F1
#
_entry.id   AF-A0A5N6P591-F1
#
_cell.length_a   1.000
_cell.length_b   1.000
_cell.length_c   1.000
_cell.angle_alpha   90.00
_cell.angle_beta   90.00
_cell.angle_gamma   90.00
#
_symmetry.space_group_name_H-M   'P 1'
#
loop_
_entity.id
_entity.type
_entity.pdbx_description
1 polymer ?
#
loop_
_entity_poly.entity_id
_entity_poly.type
_entity_poly.pdbx_seq_one_letter_code
_entity_poly.pdbx_strand_id
1 'polypeptide(L)'
;MIDLFDEGDKTVRMMEVKGLDVDSLHISHIQVNQAQKQRRRTYRAHGRINSYMSSPCHIKLTLSEKEEHVKKETETQLAPRTKKNQA
;
A
#
# COMPACT_ATOMS: atom_id res chain seq x y z
N MET A 1 7.61 17.11 -2.20
CA MET A 1 7.47 17.05 -3.67
C MET A 1 8.70 16.39 -4.29
N ILE A 2 9.25 15.37 -3.64
CA ILE A 2 10.50 14.71 -4.02
C ILE A 2 10.23 13.21 -3.76
N ASP A 3 10.52 12.37 -4.75
CA ASP A 3 10.62 10.90 -4.73
C ASP A 3 9.37 9.98 -4.88
N LEU A 4 8.28 10.42 -5.54
CA LEU A 4 7.26 9.48 -6.01
C LEU A 4 7.51 8.92 -7.43
N PHE A 5 8.42 9.54 -8.20
CA PHE A 5 8.73 9.11 -9.57
C PHE A 5 9.73 7.93 -9.63
N ASP A 6 10.70 7.86 -8.70
CA ASP A 6 11.79 6.85 -8.78
C ASP A 6 11.37 5.43 -8.33
N GLU A 7 10.32 5.29 -7.52
CA GLU A 7 9.79 3.98 -7.10
C GLU A 7 8.71 3.44 -8.05
N GLY A 8 7.94 4.34 -8.69
CA GLY A 8 7.05 3.99 -9.79
C GLY A 8 7.81 3.29 -10.92
N ASP A 9 8.88 3.92 -11.41
CA ASP A 9 9.70 3.41 -12.53
C ASP A 9 10.33 2.04 -12.23
N LYS A 10 10.78 1.80 -10.99
CA LYS A 10 11.34 0.50 -10.60
C LYS A 10 10.30 -0.62 -10.67
N THR A 11 9.07 -0.34 -10.26
CA THR A 11 8.00 -1.36 -10.32
C THR A 11 7.51 -1.61 -11.74
N VAL A 12 7.46 -0.58 -12.58
CA VAL A 12 7.17 -0.69 -14.01
C VAL A 12 8.23 -1.55 -14.71
N ARG A 13 9.52 -1.30 -14.46
CA ARG A 13 10.61 -2.11 -15.03
C ARG A 13 10.56 -3.57 -14.58
N MET A 14 10.21 -3.83 -13.32
CA MET A 14 10.02 -5.21 -12.83
C MET A 14 8.84 -5.92 -13.54
N MET A 15 7.83 -5.17 -13.96
CA MET A 15 6.67 -5.68 -14.69
C MET A 15 6.97 -5.92 -16.16
N GLU A 16 7.74 -5.03 -16.81
CA GLU A 16 8.29 -5.25 -18.16
C GLU A 16 9.11 -6.54 -18.23
N VAL A 17 9.97 -6.78 -17.23
CA VAL A 17 10.77 -8.02 -17.13
C VAL A 17 9.89 -9.26 -16.91
N LYS A 18 8.73 -9.09 -16.26
CA LYS A 18 7.75 -10.16 -16.05
C LYS A 18 6.78 -10.34 -17.23
N GLY A 19 6.88 -9.49 -18.27
CA GLY A 19 6.05 -9.56 -19.47
C GLY A 19 4.58 -9.15 -19.27
N LEU A 20 4.30 -8.33 -18.26
CA LEU A 20 2.96 -7.79 -17.99
C LEU A 20 2.78 -6.46 -18.72
N ASP A 21 1.57 -6.21 -19.23
CA ASP A 21 1.26 -5.00 -19.98
C ASP A 21 1.25 -3.77 -19.05
N VAL A 22 2.05 -2.76 -19.40
CA VAL A 22 2.29 -1.58 -18.55
C VAL A 22 1.05 -0.68 -18.50
N ASP A 23 0.23 -0.70 -19.54
CA ASP A 23 -0.94 0.16 -19.68
C ASP A 23 -2.18 -0.36 -18.94
N SER A 24 -2.26 -1.67 -18.66
CA SER A 24 -3.39 -2.31 -17.98
C SER A 24 -3.21 -2.44 -16.44
N LEU A 25 -2.06 -2.02 -15.94
CA LEU A 25 -1.65 -2.20 -14.55
C LEU A 25 -2.27 -1.15 -13.62
N HIS A 26 -2.78 -1.57 -12.46
CA HIS A 26 -3.26 -0.66 -11.43
C HIS A 26 -2.70 -0.99 -10.04
N ILE A 27 -2.60 0.04 -9.20
CA ILE A 27 -2.15 -0.09 -7.81
C ILE A 27 -3.34 -0.57 -6.97
N SER A 28 -3.26 -1.79 -6.43
CA SER A 28 -4.33 -2.36 -5.60
C SER A 28 -4.15 -2.01 -4.12
N HIS A 29 -2.92 -2.01 -3.62
CA HIS A 29 -2.64 -1.74 -2.21
C HIS A 29 -1.25 -1.17 -2.00
N ILE A 30 -1.15 -0.20 -1.08
CA ILE A 30 0.10 0.41 -0.64
C ILE A 30 0.21 0.19 0.87
N GLN A 31 1.31 -0.42 1.31
CA GLN A 31 1.62 -0.55 2.72
C GLN A 31 2.90 0.21 3.04
N VAL A 32 2.87 1.07 4.05
CA VAL A 32 4.05 1.76 4.57
C VAL A 32 4.26 1.36 6.01
N ASN A 33 5.39 0.72 6.30
CA ASN A 33 5.79 0.34 7.65
C ASN A 33 7.00 1.16 8.09
N GLN A 34 7.05 1.52 9.38
CA GLN A 34 8.21 2.18 9.94
C GLN A 34 9.39 1.19 10.03
N ALA A 35 10.53 1.58 9.48
CA ALA A 35 11.76 0.81 9.59
C ALA A 35 12.55 1.22 10.85
N GLN A 36 13.59 0.46 11.19
CA GLN A 36 14.42 0.77 12.36
C GLN A 36 15.07 2.16 12.22
N LYS A 37 14.85 3.02 13.20
CA LYS A 37 15.40 4.38 13.21
C LYS A 37 16.92 4.34 13.31
N GLN A 38 17.58 5.00 12.36
CA GLN A 38 19.03 5.17 12.39
C GLN A 38 19.40 6.18 13.49
N ARG A 39 20.33 5.79 14.35
CA ARG A 39 20.78 6.65 15.45
C ARG A 39 21.99 7.48 15.04
N ARG A 40 21.86 8.80 15.11
CA ARG A 40 22.98 9.75 15.07
C ARG A 40 22.92 10.66 16.30
N ARG A 41 24.09 11.08 16.79
CA ARG A 41 24.20 12.06 17.88
C ARG A 41 24.51 13.42 17.27
N THR A 42 23.89 14.45 17.82
CA THR A 42 24.23 15.85 17.55
C THR A 42 24.77 16.48 18.81
N TYR A 43 25.96 17.06 18.70
CA TYR A 43 26.58 17.83 19.77
C TYR A 43 26.01 19.25 19.73
N ARG A 44 25.59 19.75 20.88
CA ARG A 44 25.13 21.13 21.07
C ARG A 44 25.94 21.81 22.14
N ALA A 45 25.76 23.13 22.26
CA ALA A 45 26.45 23.93 23.26
C ALA A 45 26.28 23.35 24.69
N HIS A 46 27.30 23.58 25.53
CA HIS A 46 27.36 23.12 26.92
C HIS A 46 27.34 21.59 27.11
N GLY A 47 27.88 20.82 26.16
CA GLY A 47 27.99 19.37 26.27
C GLY A 47 26.64 18.63 26.18
N ARG A 48 25.58 19.30 25.72
CA ARG A 48 24.27 18.68 25.50
C ARG A 48 24.33 17.73 24.31
N ILE A 49 23.86 16.50 24.50
CA ILE A 49 23.79 15.47 23.45
C ILE A 49 22.32 15.23 23.13
N ASN A 50 21.92 15.52 21.89
CA ASN A 50 20.58 15.19 21.39
C ASN A 50 20.67 14.16 20.26
N SER A 51 19.73 13.22 20.26
CA SER A 51 19.57 12.29 19.14
C SER A 51 19.01 13.02 17.93
N TYR A 52 19.68 12.88 16.79
CA TYR A 52 19.11 13.15 15.48
C TYR A 52 18.81 11.80 14.84
N MET A 53 17.53 11.47 14.69
CA MET A 53 17.10 10.19 14.14
C MET A 53 16.44 10.41 12.79
N SER A 54 17.00 9.78 11.76
CA SER A 54 16.27 9.61 10.49
C SER A 54 15.15 8.60 10.71
N SER A 55 14.02 8.81 10.05
CA SER A 55 12.86 7.92 10.09
C SER A 55 12.74 7.17 8.75
N PRO A 56 13.50 6.09 8.54
CA PRO A 56 13.34 5.26 7.36
C PRO A 56 11.99 4.53 7.39
N CYS A 57 11.45 4.21 6.23
CA CYS A 57 10.23 3.42 6.07
C CYS A 57 10.42 2.34 5.00
N HIS A 58 9.66 1.25 5.12
CA HIS A 58 9.53 0.22 4.11
C HIS A 58 8.21 0.41 3.40
N ILE A 59 8.29 0.67 2.10
CA ILE A 59 7.13 0.83 1.23
C ILE A 59 6.95 -0.49 0.47
N LYS A 60 5.76 -1.08 0.55
CA LYS A 60 5.35 -2.22 -0.27
C LYS A 60 4.25 -1.77 -1.22
N LEU A 61 4.46 -2.03 -2.50
CA LEU A 61 3.53 -1.72 -3.57
C LEU A 61 3.03 -3.04 -4.16
N THR A 62 1.71 -3.24 -4.15
CA THR A 62 1.06 -4.36 -4.83
C THR A 62 0.38 -3.84 -6.09
N LEU A 63 0.86 -4.28 -7.24
CA LEU A 63 0.31 -4.01 -8.55
C LEU A 63 -0.47 -5.24 -9.01
N SER A 64 -1.68 -5.03 -9.51
CA SER A 64 -2.48 -6.09 -10.12
C SER A 64 -2.87 -5.69 -11.54
N GLU A 65 -2.95 -6.68 -12.42
CA GLU A 65 -3.52 -6.51 -13.75
C GLU A 65 -5.04 -6.48 -13.65
N LYS A 66 -5.68 -5.56 -14.37
CA LYS A 66 -7.13 -5.44 -14.35
C LYS A 66 -7.74 -6.44 -15.34
N GLU A 67 -7.98 -7.69 -14.92
CA GLU A 67 -8.89 -8.56 -15.65
C GLU A 67 -10.33 -8.05 -15.45
N GLU A 68 -10.86 -7.33 -16.43
CA GLU A 68 -12.32 -7.13 -16.52
C GLU A 68 -13.02 -8.42 -16.95
N HIS A 69 -13.13 -9.41 -16.05
CA HIS A 69 -14.28 -10.31 -16.03
C HIS A 69 -14.45 -11.06 -14.70
N VAL A 70 -15.17 -10.48 -13.74
CA VAL A 70 -16.02 -11.29 -12.84
C VAL A 70 -17.42 -10.67 -12.75
N LYS A 71 -18.27 -11.02 -13.71
CA LYS A 71 -19.73 -11.18 -13.52
C LYS A 71 -19.97 -12.70 -13.62
N LYS A 72 -20.62 -13.44 -12.73
CA LYS A 72 -21.59 -13.21 -11.64
C LYS A 72 -21.45 -14.36 -10.64
N GLU A 73 -21.85 -14.16 -9.38
CA GLU A 73 -22.77 -15.11 -8.73
C GLU A 73 -24.03 -14.37 -8.29
N THR A 74 -25.14 -15.06 -8.51
CA THR A 74 -26.54 -14.63 -8.58
C THR A 74 -27.17 -14.36 -7.22
N GLU A 75 -27.90 -13.24 -7.15
CA GLU A 75 -29.16 -13.04 -6.41
C GLU A 75 -29.45 -13.99 -5.23
N THR A 76 -28.91 -13.70 -4.04
CA THR A 76 -29.55 -14.19 -2.81
C THR A 76 -30.69 -13.24 -2.48
N GLN A 77 -31.86 -13.54 -3.04
CA GLN A 77 -33.13 -12.97 -2.59
C GLN A 77 -33.25 -13.21 -1.07
N LEU A 78 -32.97 -12.19 -0.27
CA LEU A 78 -33.31 -12.19 1.13
C LEU A 78 -34.83 -12.06 1.21
N ALA A 79 -35.52 -13.20 1.31
CA ALA A 79 -36.94 -13.25 1.61
C ALA A 79 -37.21 -12.44 2.90
N PRO A 80 -38.22 -11.53 2.91
CA PRO A 80 -38.57 -10.81 4.13
C PRO A 80 -39.11 -11.79 5.16
N ARG A 81 -38.39 -11.98 6.27
CA ARG A 81 -38.86 -12.75 7.42
C ARG A 81 -40.07 -12.05 8.02
N THR A 82 -41.28 -12.57 7.80
CA THR A 82 -42.48 -12.17 8.53
C THR A 82 -42.30 -12.51 10.02
N LYS A 83 -42.22 -11.50 10.88
CA LYS A 83 -42.30 -11.71 12.34
C LYS A 83 -43.75 -12.04 12.69
N LYS A 84 -44.01 -13.26 13.17
CA LYS A 84 -45.29 -13.61 13.81
C LYS A 84 -45.40 -12.79 15.10
N ASN A 85 -46.53 -12.11 15.28
CA ASN A 85 -46.91 -11.44 16.50
C ASN A 85 -46.90 -12.42 17.68
N GLN A 86 -46.26 -12.01 18.78
CA GLN A 86 -46.39 -12.68 20.08
C GLN A 86 -47.69 -12.20 20.71
N ALA A 87 -48.52 -13.18 21.12
CA ALA A 87 -49.65 -12.99 22.03
C ALA A 87 -49.18 -13.18 23.47
#